data_AF-A0AAD2AFE5-F1
#
_entry.id   AF-A0AAD2AFE5-F1
#
_cell.length_a   1.000
_cell.length_b   1.000
_cell.length_c   1.000
_cell.angle_alpha   90.00
_cell.angle_beta   90.00
_cell.angle_gamma   90.00
#
_symmetry.space_group_name_H-M   'P 1'
#
loop_
_entity.id
_entity.type
_entity.pdbx_description
1 polymer ?
#
loop_
_entity_poly.entity_id
_entity_poly.type
_entity_poly.pdbx_seq_one_letter_code
_entity_poly.pdbx_strand_id
1 'polypeptide(L)'
;MTIKPVVRIVDGKLVVKDRTILTNVSDNVIATSGASAWPMEGVFNHDNNYHVMSLGTLLEVRFLACFRFKLWWMAQQMGDKGRDIPLETQLLLVETKDGSNLESVVNGNEDNNVVYTMFLPLVDGPFKACLQGNVHDELELCLESGDIGTVGSTFVNSRNEELNCIAKVLK
;
A
#
# COMPACT_ATOMS: atom_id res chain seq x y z
N MET A 1 20.87 -12.60 -16.76
CA MET A 1 19.66 -11.79 -17.01
C MET A 1 19.06 -11.45 -15.65
N THR A 2 19.18 -10.22 -15.18
CA THR A 2 18.69 -9.82 -13.85
C THR A 2 17.30 -9.25 -14.02
N ILE A 3 16.28 -9.99 -13.59
CA ILE A 3 14.89 -9.52 -13.62
C ILE A 3 14.78 -8.41 -12.58
N LYS A 4 14.56 -7.17 -13.01
CA LYS A 4 14.28 -6.07 -12.07
C LYS A 4 12.94 -6.35 -11.38
N PRO A 5 12.86 -6.28 -10.04
CA PRO A 5 11.59 -6.42 -9.34
C PRO A 5 10.64 -5.30 -9.76
N VAL A 6 9.38 -5.66 -9.98
CA VAL A 6 8.33 -4.76 -10.49
C VAL A 6 7.99 -3.66 -9.48
N VAL A 7 8.13 -3.95 -8.18
CA VAL A 7 7.89 -3.05 -7.05
C VAL A 7 9.19 -2.94 -6.27
N ARG A 8 9.60 -1.73 -5.91
CA ARG A 8 10.83 -1.47 -5.15
C ARG A 8 10.67 -0.22 -4.28
N ILE A 9 11.41 -0.17 -3.18
CA ILE A 9 11.60 1.06 -2.40
C ILE A 9 13.02 1.54 -2.66
N VAL A 10 13.16 2.79 -3.15
CA VAL A 10 14.46 3.42 -3.46
C VAL A 10 14.39 4.86 -2.99
N ASP A 11 15.38 5.31 -2.22
CA ASP A 11 15.49 6.68 -1.70
C ASP A 11 14.20 7.20 -1.02
N GLY A 12 13.57 6.36 -0.19
CA GLY A 12 12.32 6.70 0.49
C GLY A 12 11.12 6.81 -0.45
N LYS A 13 11.17 6.20 -1.64
CA LYS A 13 10.08 6.21 -2.62
C LYS A 13 9.63 4.81 -2.99
N LEU A 14 8.32 4.58 -3.01
CA LEU A 14 7.75 3.35 -3.55
C LEU A 14 7.61 3.51 -5.07
N VAL A 15 8.40 2.74 -5.81
CA VAL A 15 8.48 2.80 -7.26
C VAL A 15 7.96 1.51 -7.88
N VAL A 16 7.03 1.65 -8.82
CA VAL A 16 6.41 0.56 -9.57
C VAL A 16 6.64 0.76 -11.05
N LYS A 17 7.29 -0.19 -11.73
CA LYS A 17 7.66 -0.07 -13.16
C LYS A 17 8.23 1.32 -13.51
N ASP A 18 9.14 1.81 -12.66
CA ASP A 18 9.80 3.13 -12.79
C ASP A 18 8.93 4.37 -12.49
N ARG A 19 7.70 4.17 -11.98
CA ARG A 19 6.78 5.24 -11.57
C ARG A 19 6.71 5.34 -10.06
N THR A 20 6.88 6.56 -9.53
CA THR A 20 6.78 6.80 -8.09
C THR A 20 5.32 6.91 -7.68
N ILE A 21 4.89 6.15 -6.68
CA ILE A 21 3.53 6.18 -6.14
C ILE A 21 3.50 6.87 -4.78
N LEU A 22 4.44 6.48 -3.90
CA LEU A 22 4.62 7.06 -2.59
C LEU A 22 6.00 7.72 -2.50
N THR A 23 6.06 8.84 -1.81
CA THR A 23 7.28 9.50 -1.35
C THR A 23 7.33 9.52 0.17
N ASN A 24 8.49 9.79 0.77
CA ASN A 24 8.65 9.77 2.22
C ASN A 24 8.18 8.46 2.84
N VAL A 25 8.46 7.33 2.17
CA VAL A 25 8.12 5.99 2.64
C VAL A 25 8.88 5.72 3.93
N SER A 26 8.16 5.32 4.97
CA SER A 26 8.71 5.01 6.28
C SER A 26 9.74 3.88 6.22
N ASP A 27 10.80 3.97 7.03
CA ASP A 27 11.87 2.97 7.13
C ASP A 27 11.36 1.59 7.58
N ASN A 28 10.18 1.54 8.20
CA ASN A 28 9.53 0.31 8.62
C ASN A 28 8.84 -0.44 7.46
N VAL A 29 8.79 0.14 6.26
CA VAL A 29 8.17 -0.48 5.08
C VAL A 29 9.24 -1.14 4.22
N ILE A 30 9.10 -2.44 4.01
CA ILE A 30 10.04 -3.25 3.23
C ILE A 30 9.33 -3.80 2.00
N ALA A 31 9.96 -3.65 0.83
CA ALA A 31 9.47 -4.24 -0.41
C ALA A 31 9.98 -5.69 -0.54
N THR A 32 9.05 -6.64 -0.59
CA THR A 32 9.37 -8.08 -0.71
C THR A 32 8.89 -8.62 -2.05
N SER A 33 9.72 -9.43 -2.72
CA SER A 33 9.31 -10.18 -3.90
C SER A 33 8.72 -11.52 -3.47
N GLY A 34 7.53 -11.88 -3.98
CA GLY A 34 6.85 -13.16 -3.68
C GLY A 34 7.58 -14.44 -4.11
N ALA A 35 8.84 -14.34 -4.56
CA ALA A 35 9.67 -15.47 -4.95
C ALA A 35 10.54 -16.05 -3.81
N SER A 36 10.72 -15.33 -2.70
CA SER A 36 11.47 -15.84 -1.54
C SER A 36 10.55 -16.04 -0.35
N ALA A 37 10.37 -17.30 0.04
CA ALA A 37 9.87 -17.67 1.37
C ALA A 37 10.85 -17.13 2.42
N TRP A 38 10.60 -15.92 2.91
CA TRP A 38 11.38 -15.32 3.98
C TRP A 38 10.51 -15.24 5.25
N PRO A 39 11.06 -15.55 6.44
CA PRO A 39 10.39 -15.26 7.70
C PRO A 39 10.32 -13.74 7.87
N MET A 40 9.22 -13.12 7.42
CA MET A 40 8.92 -11.73 7.75
C MET A 40 8.33 -11.75 9.15
N GLU A 41 9.16 -11.35 10.12
CA GLU A 41 8.76 -11.20 11.51
C GLU A 41 8.22 -9.78 11.70
N GLY A 42 6.90 -9.65 11.74
CA GLY A 42 6.24 -8.39 12.08
C GLY A 42 5.97 -8.38 13.58
N VAL A 43 6.55 -7.42 14.31
CA VAL A 43 6.27 -7.22 15.74
C VAL A 43 5.53 -5.92 15.89
N PHE A 44 4.27 -5.99 16.32
CA PHE A 44 3.53 -4.85 16.81
C PHE A 44 3.44 -4.98 18.32
N ASN A 45 4.09 -4.09 19.05
CA ASN A 45 4.15 -4.15 20.50
C ASN A 45 4.04 -2.73 21.06
N HIS A 46 2.83 -2.36 21.43
CA HIS A 46 2.49 -1.06 22.01
C HIS A 46 1.41 -1.25 23.06
N ASP A 47 1.14 -0.26 23.91
CA ASP A 47 0.14 -0.32 24.98
C ASP A 47 -1.31 -0.14 24.48
N ASN A 48 -1.55 -0.24 23.16
CA ASN A 48 -2.84 0.05 22.54
C ASN A 48 -3.32 -1.10 21.63
N ASN A 49 -4.63 -1.28 21.50
CA ASN A 49 -5.23 -2.25 20.60
C ASN A 49 -5.41 -1.72 19.17
N TYR A 50 -5.14 -0.42 18.95
CA TYR A 50 -5.25 0.30 17.69
C TYR A 50 -3.95 1.03 17.37
N HIS A 51 -3.39 0.79 16.18
CA HIS A 51 -2.12 1.34 15.71
C HIS A 51 -2.30 1.99 14.35
N VAL A 52 -1.69 3.16 14.15
CA VAL A 52 -1.69 3.88 12.86
C VAL A 52 -0.26 4.20 12.49
N MET A 53 0.13 3.89 11.26
CA MET A 53 1.44 4.25 10.73
C MET A 53 1.35 4.77 9.29
N SER A 54 2.12 5.82 8.99
CA SER A 54 2.27 6.33 7.64
C SER A 54 3.11 5.37 6.78
N LEU A 55 2.59 5.02 5.61
CA LEU A 55 3.32 4.29 4.56
C LEU A 55 4.08 5.24 3.63
N GLY A 56 3.78 6.54 3.69
CA GLY A 56 4.32 7.59 2.83
C GLY A 56 3.24 8.47 2.21
N THR A 57 3.66 9.54 1.55
CA THR A 57 2.81 10.54 0.90
C THR A 57 2.49 10.15 -0.55
N LEU A 58 1.21 10.11 -0.90
CA LEU A 58 0.75 9.86 -2.27
C LEU A 58 1.10 11.02 -3.20
N LEU A 59 1.65 10.72 -4.38
CA LEU A 59 2.14 11.74 -5.31
C LEU A 59 1.46 11.66 -6.67
N GLU A 60 0.56 12.61 -6.95
CA GLU A 60 -0.03 12.86 -8.28
C GLU A 60 -0.62 11.61 -8.97
N VAL A 61 -1.22 10.71 -8.19
CA VAL A 61 -1.85 9.48 -8.68
C VAL A 61 -3.36 9.54 -8.56
N ARG A 62 -4.08 8.97 -9.53
CA ARG A 62 -5.53 8.75 -9.39
C ARG A 62 -5.77 7.47 -8.63
N PHE A 63 -6.84 7.39 -7.85
CA PHE A 63 -7.18 6.17 -7.14
C PHE A 63 -8.68 5.86 -7.17
N LEU A 64 -8.97 4.59 -6.89
CA LEU A 64 -10.27 4.07 -6.49
C LEU A 64 -10.10 3.40 -5.12
N ALA A 65 -10.75 3.95 -4.10
CA ALA A 65 -10.80 3.41 -2.75
C ALA A 65 -12.11 2.67 -2.54
N CYS A 66 -12.03 1.41 -2.09
CA CYS A 66 -13.17 0.63 -1.62
C CYS A 66 -13.13 0.60 -0.09
N PHE A 67 -14.10 1.23 0.56
CA PHE A 67 -14.09 1.47 2.00
C PHE A 67 -15.38 1.02 2.67
N ARG A 68 -15.27 0.64 3.94
CA ARG A 68 -16.40 0.18 4.75
C ARG A 68 -16.98 1.34 5.54
N PHE A 69 -18.20 1.76 5.21
CA PHE A 69 -18.90 2.84 5.94
C PHE A 69 -20.00 2.32 6.89
N LYS A 70 -20.38 1.04 6.78
CA LYS A 70 -21.18 0.30 7.78
C LYS A 70 -20.71 -1.15 7.85
N LEU A 71 -21.01 -1.85 8.95
CA LEU A 71 -20.62 -3.25 9.21
C LEU A 71 -20.71 -4.18 7.98
N TRP A 72 -21.78 -4.08 7.20
CA TRP A 72 -22.08 -4.97 6.06
C TRP A 72 -22.00 -4.26 4.70
N TRP A 73 -21.57 -3.00 4.65
CA TRP A 73 -21.65 -2.18 3.44
C TRP A 73 -20.30 -1.57 3.06
N MET A 74 -19.92 -1.74 1.79
CA MET A 74 -18.81 -1.03 1.17
C MET A 74 -19.32 0.00 0.18
N ALA A 75 -18.60 1.11 0.08
CA ALA A 75 -18.75 2.12 -0.96
C ALA A 75 -17.42 2.29 -1.70
N GLN A 76 -17.47 2.98 -2.82
CA GLN A 76 -16.29 3.32 -3.61
C GLN A 76 -16.16 4.83 -3.74
N GLN A 77 -14.93 5.33 -3.70
CA GLN A 77 -14.60 6.73 -3.91
C GLN A 77 -13.40 6.84 -4.83
N MET A 78 -13.50 7.69 -5.84
CA MET A 78 -12.37 8.03 -6.70
C MET A 78 -11.79 9.38 -6.26
N GLY A 79 -10.48 9.54 -6.39
CA GLY A 79 -9.80 10.79 -6.04
C GLY A 79 -8.38 10.83 -6.58
N ASP A 80 -7.69 11.92 -6.30
CA ASP A 80 -6.31 12.16 -6.72
C ASP A 80 -5.43 12.75 -5.60
N LYS A 81 -5.96 12.91 -4.38
CA LYS A 81 -5.24 13.37 -3.20
C LYS A 81 -5.29 12.35 -2.08
N GLY A 82 -4.15 12.09 -1.43
CA GLY A 82 -4.07 11.13 -0.33
C GLY A 82 -5.05 11.43 0.80
N ARG A 83 -5.30 12.71 1.09
CA ARG A 83 -6.25 13.15 2.13
C ARG A 83 -7.70 12.76 1.85
N ASP A 84 -8.05 12.49 0.59
CA ASP A 84 -9.41 12.14 0.19
C ASP A 84 -9.65 10.63 0.30
N ILE A 85 -8.65 9.84 0.71
CA ILE A 85 -8.83 8.40 0.97
C ILE A 85 -9.69 8.23 2.22
N PRO A 86 -10.88 7.58 2.11
CA PRO A 86 -11.76 7.40 3.25
C PRO A 86 -11.14 6.52 4.33
N LEU A 87 -11.61 6.72 5.57
CA LEU A 87 -11.37 5.81 6.67
C LEU A 87 -11.87 4.40 6.31
N GLU A 88 -11.26 3.38 6.91
CA GLU A 88 -11.66 1.97 6.69
C GLU A 88 -11.57 1.51 5.22
N THR A 89 -10.63 2.06 4.45
CA THR A 89 -10.36 1.61 3.07
C THR A 89 -9.77 0.21 3.08
N GLN A 90 -10.49 -0.76 2.53
CA GLN A 90 -10.11 -2.18 2.51
C GLN A 90 -9.33 -2.56 1.25
N LEU A 91 -9.43 -1.75 0.20
CA LEU A 91 -8.69 -1.91 -1.04
C LEU A 91 -8.50 -0.54 -1.68
N LEU A 92 -7.28 -0.25 -2.11
CA LEU A 92 -6.97 0.98 -2.83
C LEU A 92 -6.30 0.62 -4.15
N LEU A 93 -6.94 0.97 -5.26
CA LEU A 93 -6.39 0.81 -6.60
C LEU A 93 -5.85 2.14 -7.09
N VAL A 94 -4.55 2.22 -7.30
CA VAL A 94 -3.85 3.41 -7.76
C VAL A 94 -3.52 3.28 -9.23
N GLU A 95 -3.88 4.29 -10.00
CA GLU A 95 -3.57 4.42 -11.41
C GLU A 95 -2.36 5.35 -11.60
N THR A 96 -1.34 4.86 -12.28
CA THR A 96 -0.20 5.65 -12.74
C THR A 96 -0.17 5.65 -14.27
N LYS A 97 -0.06 6.82 -14.87
CA LYS A 97 0.14 6.98 -16.33
C LYS A 97 1.64 7.12 -16.61
N ASP A 98 2.09 6.71 -17.80
CA ASP A 98 3.43 7.09 -18.25
C ASP A 98 3.44 8.60 -18.48
N GLY A 99 4.14 9.31 -17.61
CA GLY A 99 4.51 10.69 -17.80
C GLY A 99 6.02 10.74 -17.91
N SER A 100 6.56 10.59 -19.12
CA SER A 100 7.89 11.11 -19.43
C SER A 100 7.85 12.62 -19.26
N ASN A 101 8.13 13.11 -18.04
CA ASN A 101 8.51 14.49 -17.83
C ASN A 101 10.00 14.74 -18.18
N LEU A 102 10.63 13.82 -18.93
CA LEU A 102 11.87 14.08 -19.64
C LEU A 102 11.94 13.18 -20.88
N GLU A 103 11.90 13.82 -22.05
CA GLU A 103 12.27 13.27 -23.36
C GLU A 103 11.47 12.09 -23.93
N SER A 104 10.36 12.42 -24.60
CA SER A 104 9.95 11.67 -25.80
C SER A 104 9.33 12.61 -26.83
N VAL A 105 10.15 13.52 -27.36
CA VAL A 105 9.99 13.92 -28.75
C VAL A 105 10.58 12.77 -29.58
N VAL A 106 9.87 12.38 -30.64
CA VAL A 106 10.27 11.41 -31.67
C VAL A 106 10.04 9.93 -31.32
N ASN A 107 8.80 9.45 -31.48
CA ASN A 107 8.43 8.34 -32.39
C ASN A 107 7.00 7.86 -32.06
N GLY A 108 6.10 7.99 -33.03
CA GLY A 108 4.64 7.81 -32.89
C GLY A 108 4.17 6.37 -32.60
N ASN A 109 4.46 5.85 -31.42
CA ASN A 109 3.78 4.71 -30.79
C ASN A 109 3.61 5.01 -29.30
N GLU A 110 2.74 5.96 -28.98
CA GLU A 110 2.32 6.25 -27.60
C GLU A 110 1.27 5.22 -27.17
N ASP A 111 1.69 4.00 -26.89
CA ASP A 111 0.91 3.14 -26.01
C ASP A 111 0.95 3.80 -24.62
N ASN A 112 -0.08 4.61 -24.31
CA ASN A 112 -0.36 5.16 -22.99
C ASN A 112 -0.52 3.99 -21.99
N ASN A 113 0.60 3.45 -21.52
CA ASN A 113 0.61 2.20 -20.78
C ASN A 113 0.24 2.49 -19.32
N VAL A 114 -1.05 2.56 -19.04
CA VAL A 114 -1.55 2.75 -17.68
C VAL A 114 -1.14 1.57 -16.81
N VAL A 115 -0.61 1.84 -15.62
CA VAL A 115 -0.24 0.81 -14.65
C VAL A 115 -1.10 0.98 -13.42
N TYR A 116 -1.83 -0.08 -13.08
CA TYR A 116 -2.64 -0.14 -11.89
C TYR A 116 -1.87 -0.86 -10.77
N THR A 117 -1.77 -0.22 -9.61
CA THR A 117 -1.17 -0.78 -8.41
C THR A 117 -2.23 -0.89 -7.34
N MET A 118 -2.49 -2.10 -6.88
CA MET A 118 -3.43 -2.37 -5.80
C MET A 118 -2.69 -2.42 -4.47
N PHE A 119 -3.13 -1.65 -3.49
CA PHE A 119 -2.77 -1.81 -2.09
C PHE A 119 -3.88 -2.60 -1.41
N LEU A 120 -3.49 -3.72 -0.81
CA LEU A 120 -4.37 -4.58 -0.03
C LEU A 120 -3.79 -4.72 1.38
N PRO A 121 -4.39 -4.08 2.41
CA PRO A 121 -3.94 -4.20 3.79
C PRO A 121 -4.30 -5.59 4.32
N LEU A 122 -3.35 -6.53 4.23
CA LEU A 122 -3.53 -7.89 4.77
C LEU A 122 -2.82 -8.03 6.10
N VAL A 123 -3.51 -8.68 7.03
CA VAL A 123 -2.99 -9.02 8.34
C VAL A 123 -3.43 -10.42 8.73
N ASP A 124 -2.51 -11.19 9.30
CA ASP A 124 -2.74 -12.51 9.88
C ASP A 124 -2.91 -12.36 11.40
N GLY A 125 -3.50 -13.35 12.06
CA GLY A 125 -3.72 -13.35 13.50
C GLY A 125 -4.86 -12.42 13.97
N PRO A 126 -4.78 -11.86 15.19
CA PRO A 126 -5.93 -11.24 15.85
C PRO A 126 -6.22 -9.81 15.38
N PHE A 127 -5.38 -9.23 14.52
CA PHE A 127 -5.53 -7.87 14.04
C PHE A 127 -6.33 -7.82 12.74
N LYS A 128 -6.98 -6.68 12.50
CA LYS A 128 -7.57 -6.26 11.23
C LYS A 128 -6.77 -5.10 10.71
N ALA A 129 -6.66 -5.00 9.38
CA ALA A 129 -5.93 -3.94 8.73
C ALA A 129 -6.83 -3.15 7.78
N CYS A 130 -6.69 -1.84 7.77
CA CYS A 130 -7.33 -0.96 6.80
C CYS A 130 -6.39 0.20 6.43
N LEU A 131 -6.72 0.88 5.35
CA LEU A 131 -6.02 2.08 4.89
C LEU A 131 -6.87 3.31 5.16
N GLN A 132 -6.21 4.45 5.31
CA GLN A 132 -6.87 5.76 5.35
C GLN A 132 -5.95 6.86 4.84
N GLY A 133 -6.55 8.00 4.48
CA GLY A 133 -5.83 9.24 4.22
C GLY A 133 -5.74 10.12 5.46
N ASN A 134 -4.80 11.07 5.46
CA ASN A 134 -4.71 12.11 6.48
C ASN A 134 -4.56 13.52 5.87
N VAL A 135 -4.51 14.54 6.71
CA VAL A 135 -4.42 15.96 6.27
C VAL A 135 -3.13 16.31 5.52
N HIS A 136 -2.12 15.43 5.57
CA HIS A 136 -0.82 15.56 4.93
C HIS A 136 -0.69 14.78 3.62
N ASP A 137 -1.81 14.24 3.09
CA ASP A 137 -1.83 13.36 1.91
C ASP A 137 -1.03 12.06 2.09
N GLU A 138 -0.81 11.64 3.33
CA GLU A 138 -0.19 10.37 3.64
C GLU A 138 -1.20 9.23 3.54
N LEU A 139 -0.72 8.10 3.03
CA LEU A 139 -1.41 6.83 3.10
C LEU A 139 -1.05 6.17 4.43
N GLU A 140 -2.02 6.02 5.31
CA GLU A 140 -1.84 5.39 6.62
C GLU A 140 -2.35 3.94 6.60
N LEU A 141 -1.60 3.04 7.24
CA LEU A 141 -2.02 1.70 7.60
C LEU A 141 -2.53 1.72 9.05
N CYS A 142 -3.77 1.30 9.24
CA CYS A 142 -4.40 1.15 10.54
C CYS A 142 -4.52 -0.33 10.88
N LEU A 143 -4.16 -0.70 12.10
CA LEU A 143 -4.22 -2.05 12.63
C LEU A 143 -5.03 -2.06 13.93
N GLU A 144 -6.03 -2.94 14.03
CA GLU A 144 -6.89 -3.04 15.22
C GLU A 144 -7.14 -4.49 15.61
N SER A 145 -6.92 -4.88 16.87
CA SER A 145 -7.25 -6.24 17.34
C SER A 145 -8.72 -6.41 17.73
N GLY A 146 -9.44 -5.33 18.04
CA GLY A 146 -10.80 -5.37 18.59
C GLY A 146 -10.88 -5.92 20.02
N ASP A 147 -9.74 -6.18 20.67
CA ASP A 147 -9.64 -6.67 22.05
C ASP A 147 -8.66 -5.81 22.85
N ILE A 148 -9.12 -5.24 23.96
CA ILE A 148 -8.32 -4.38 24.86
C ILE A 148 -7.14 -5.16 25.45
N GLY A 149 -7.26 -6.47 25.64
CA GLY A 149 -6.17 -7.31 26.14
C GLY A 149 -5.10 -7.64 25.10
N THR A 150 -5.43 -7.47 23.81
CA THR A 150 -4.55 -7.81 22.69
C THR A 150 -3.91 -6.54 22.14
N VAL A 151 -2.86 -6.07 22.83
CA VAL A 151 -2.15 -4.82 22.50
C VAL A 151 -0.94 -5.01 21.58
N GLY A 152 -0.52 -6.27 21.39
CA GLY A 152 0.57 -6.61 20.52
C GLY A 152 0.49 -8.05 20.03
N SER A 153 1.17 -8.31 18.93
CA SER A 153 1.38 -9.65 18.42
C SER A 153 2.70 -9.72 17.65
N THR A 154 3.34 -10.88 17.74
CA THR A 154 4.46 -11.23 16.89
C THR A 154 3.94 -12.18 15.84
N PHE A 155 4.18 -11.85 14.59
CA PHE A 155 3.82 -12.68 13.47
C PHE A 155 5.05 -13.41 12.97
N VAL A 156 5.10 -14.72 13.19
CA VAL A 156 6.16 -15.57 12.67
C VAL A 156 5.57 -16.41 11.56
N ASN A 157 5.94 -16.09 10.32
CA ASN A 157 5.49 -16.83 9.15
C ASN A 157 5.97 -18.29 9.23
N SER A 158 5.06 -19.23 9.52
CA SER A 158 5.33 -20.66 9.48
C SER A 158 4.51 -21.44 8.44
N ARG A 159 3.48 -20.83 7.83
CA ARG A 159 2.66 -21.44 6.77
C ARG A 159 2.00 -20.38 5.89
N ASN A 160 2.42 -20.32 4.63
CA ASN A 160 1.65 -20.10 3.40
C ASN A 160 0.47 -19.10 3.30
N GLU A 161 0.19 -18.22 4.25
CA GLU A 161 -0.78 -17.12 4.09
C GLU A 161 -0.21 -15.81 4.67
N GLU A 162 -0.37 -14.72 3.91
CA GLU A 162 0.53 -13.55 3.90
C GLU A 162 0.07 -12.39 4.81
N LEU A 163 1.02 -11.83 5.57
CA LEU A 163 0.96 -10.49 6.17
C LEU A 163 1.73 -9.53 5.28
N ASN A 164 1.02 -8.66 4.55
CA ASN A 164 1.65 -7.69 3.67
C ASN A 164 0.65 -6.57 3.36
N CYS A 165 1.08 -5.30 3.39
CA CYS A 165 0.51 -4.34 2.45
C CYS A 165 1.04 -4.72 1.07
N ILE A 166 0.36 -5.65 0.40
CA ILE A 166 0.78 -6.08 -0.93
C ILE A 166 0.44 -4.94 -1.88
N ALA A 167 1.46 -4.22 -2.35
CA ALA A 167 1.38 -3.45 -3.57
C ALA A 167 1.43 -4.43 -4.75
N LYS A 168 0.27 -4.94 -5.19
CA LYS A 168 0.18 -5.86 -6.33
C LYS A 168 -0.06 -5.06 -7.60
N VAL A 169 0.79 -5.24 -8.60
CA VAL A 169 0.64 -4.57 -9.89
C VAL A 169 -0.29 -5.40 -10.79
N LEU A 170 -1.40 -4.79 -11.20
CA LEU A 170 -2.33 -5.34 -12.18
C LEU A 170 -1.93 -4.81 -13.57
N LYS A 171 -1.86 -5.71 -14.56
CA LYS A 171 -1.62 -5.39 -15.97
C LYS A 171 -2.94 -5.24 -16.70
#